data_AF-C7MCV0-F1
#
_entry.id   AF-C7MCV0-F1
#
_cell.length_a   1.000
_cell.length_b   1.000
_cell.length_c   1.000
_cell.angle_alpha   90.00
_cell.angle_beta   90.00
_cell.angle_gamma   90.00
#
_symmetry.space_group_name_H-M   'P 1'
#
loop_
_entity.id
_entity.type
_entity.pdbx_description
1 polymer ?
#
loop_
_entity_poly.entity_id
_entity_poly.type
_entity_poly.pdbx_seq_one_letter_code
_entity_poly.pdbx_strand_id
1 'polypeptide(L)'
;MRLFDPRNRRITAAQARRYALFEILHTIADFLAAFLFIAGSVMFFFEQTKIPGTVCFLLGSFFFAAKPSIRLVREIWLARLDGIDRLAERAPEGPPRIDG
;
A
#
# COMPACT_ATOMS: atom_id res chain seq x y z
N MET A 1 10.69 9.93 -14.24
CA MET A 1 9.83 8.98 -14.96
C MET A 1 8.50 8.84 -14.23
N ARG A 2 7.47 9.57 -14.68
CA ARG A 2 6.08 9.36 -14.23
C ARG A 2 5.42 8.43 -15.23
N LEU A 3 5.49 7.13 -14.97
CA LEU A 3 4.86 6.10 -15.81
C LEU A 3 3.38 5.85 -15.47
N PHE A 4 2.79 6.72 -14.64
CA PHE A 4 1.43 6.60 -14.15
C PHE A 4 0.75 7.96 -14.25
N ASP A 5 0.02 8.19 -15.35
CA ASP A 5 -0.95 9.28 -15.43
C ASP A 5 -2.28 8.77 -14.85
N PRO A 6 -2.75 9.31 -13.70
CA PRO A 6 -4.00 8.88 -13.07
C PRO A 6 -5.26 9.18 -13.89
N ARG A 7 -5.15 9.99 -14.95
CA ARG A 7 -6.31 10.52 -15.67
C ARG A 7 -6.88 9.57 -16.73
N ASN A 8 -6.16 8.51 -17.09
CA ASN A 8 -6.53 7.68 -18.25
C ASN A 8 -6.99 6.25 -17.93
N ARG A 9 -7.12 5.88 -16.65
CA ARG A 9 -7.53 4.53 -16.26
C ARG A 9 -8.97 4.59 -15.75
N ARG A 10 -9.90 4.04 -16.55
CA ARG A 10 -11.30 3.79 -16.13
C ARG A 10 -11.30 2.74 -15.01
N ILE A 11 -10.95 3.16 -13.80
CA ILE A 11 -11.03 2.33 -12.59
C ILE A 11 -12.52 2.16 -12.30
N THR A 12 -13.00 0.93 -12.37
CA THR A 12 -14.39 0.59 -12.01
C THR A 12 -14.63 0.99 -10.55
N ALA A 13 -15.82 1.47 -10.17
CA ALA A 13 -16.09 1.95 -8.80
C ALA A 13 -15.68 0.95 -7.68
N ALA A 14 -15.75 -0.35 -7.96
CA ALA A 14 -15.29 -1.41 -7.04
C ALA A 14 -13.76 -1.46 -6.85
N GLN A 15 -12.99 -1.13 -7.89
CA GLN A 15 -11.52 -1.10 -7.86
C GLN A 15 -11.01 0.14 -7.12
N ALA A 16 -11.69 1.27 -7.25
CA ALA A 16 -11.38 2.51 -6.51
C ALA A 16 -11.55 2.32 -4.99
N ARG A 17 -12.59 1.60 -4.55
CA ARG A 17 -12.80 1.29 -3.12
C ARG A 17 -11.68 0.45 -2.52
N ARG A 18 -11.17 -0.55 -3.25
CA ARG A 18 -10.04 -1.38 -2.80
C ARG A 18 -8.74 -0.57 -2.72
N TYR A 19 -8.53 0.32 -3.69
CA TYR A 19 -7.38 1.24 -3.68
C TYR A 19 -7.39 2.14 -2.44
N ALA A 20 -8.53 2.77 -2.14
CA ALA A 20 -8.70 3.60 -0.96
C ALA A 20 -8.46 2.82 0.35
N LEU A 21 -8.88 1.55 0.42
CA LEU A 21 -8.61 0.70 1.58
C LEU A 21 -7.11 0.46 1.78
N PHE A 22 -6.35 0.18 0.72
CA PHE A 22 -4.89 0.02 0.81
C PHE A 22 -4.20 1.30 1.29
N GLU A 23 -4.66 2.46 0.84
CA GLU A 23 -4.10 3.76 1.25
C GLU A 23 -4.41 4.10 2.71
N ILE A 24 -5.62 3.79 3.18
CA ILE A 24 -6.02 3.92 4.59
C ILE A 24 -5.20 2.96 5.46
N LEU A 25 -5.07 1.68 5.08
CA LEU A 25 -4.27 0.70 5.83
C LEU A 25 -2.80 1.12 5.92
N HIS A 26 -2.24 1.66 4.83
CA HIS A 26 -0.89 2.20 4.82
C HIS A 26 -0.72 3.35 5.80
N THR A 27 -1.66 4.30 5.78
CA THR A 27 -1.65 5.46 6.67
C THR A 27 -1.78 5.03 8.13
N ILE A 28 -2.65 4.07 8.43
CA ILE A 28 -2.79 3.52 9.79
C ILE A 28 -1.47 2.86 10.25
N ALA A 29 -0.86 2.03 9.40
CA ALA A 29 0.42 1.39 9.72
C ALA A 29 1.52 2.43 10.00
N ASP A 30 1.54 3.53 9.26
CA ASP A 30 2.48 4.64 9.48
C ASP A 30 2.31 5.31 10.83
N PHE A 31 1.07 5.66 11.19
CA PHE A 31 0.79 6.28 12.48
C PHE A 31 1.12 5.33 13.63
N LEU A 32 0.81 4.03 13.49
CA LEU A 32 1.17 3.02 14.49
C LEU A 32 2.69 2.88 14.63
N ALA A 33 3.43 2.80 13.53
CA ALA A 33 4.89 2.73 13.56
C ALA A 33 5.49 3.96 14.25
N ALA A 34 5.06 5.16 13.86
CA ALA A 34 5.53 6.42 14.43
C ALA A 34 5.23 6.51 15.94
N PHE A 35 4.00 6.15 16.34
CA PHE A 35 3.60 6.17 17.75
C PHE A 35 4.44 5.20 18.58
N LEU A 36 4.65 3.96 18.10
CA LEU A 36 5.47 2.96 18.78
C LEU A 36 6.94 3.40 18.92
N PHE A 37 7.52 4.03 17.89
CA PHE A 37 8.88 4.56 17.97
C PHE A 37 9.01 5.72 18.95
N ILE A 38 8.03 6.63 18.97
CA ILE A 38 8.02 7.74 19.94
C ILE A 38 7.86 7.20 21.36
N ALA A 39 6.88 6.32 21.59
CA ALA A 39 6.65 5.70 22.89
C ALA A 39 7.89 4.91 23.36
N GLY A 40 8.49 4.11 22.48
CA GLY A 40 9.74 3.40 22.74
C GLY A 40 10.88 4.35 23.11
N SER A 41 11.04 5.45 22.38
CA SER A 41 12.04 6.49 22.67
C SER A 41 11.86 7.08 24.07
N VAL A 42 10.62 7.39 24.46
CA VAL A 42 10.29 7.90 25.80
C VAL A 42 10.63 6.87 26.89
N MET A 43 10.37 5.58 26.65
CA MET A 43 10.72 4.51 27.59
C MET A 43 12.23 4.32 27.76
N PHE A 44 13.06 4.73 26.81
CA PHE A 44 14.51 4.61 26.91
C PHE A 44 15.16 5.61 27.88
N PHE A 45 14.40 6.60 28.38
CA PHE A 45 14.88 7.54 29.42
C PHE A 45 15.00 6.90 30.80
N PHE A 46 14.39 5.74 31.04
CA PHE A 46 14.44 5.06 32.33
C PHE A 46 14.93 3.62 32.15
N GLU A 47 15.86 3.20 33.01
CA GLU A 47 16.47 1.86 32.90
C GLU A 47 15.46 0.72 33.02
N GLN A 48 14.47 0.91 33.90
CA GLN A 48 13.41 -0.06 34.19
C GLN A 48 12.48 -0.30 32.99
N THR A 49 12.38 0.65 32.06
CA THR A 49 11.49 0.58 30.89
C THR A 49 12.22 0.32 29.57
N LYS A 50 13.53 0.04 29.59
CA LYS A 50 14.28 -0.24 28.35
C LYS A 50 13.82 -1.49 27.62
N ILE A 51 13.50 -2.57 28.32
CA ILE A 51 12.97 -3.80 27.68
C ILE A 51 11.63 -3.51 26.98
N PRO A 52 10.59 -2.98 27.66
CA PRO A 52 9.33 -2.66 26.97
C PRO A 52 9.51 -1.61 25.87
N GLY A 53 10.44 -0.65 26.03
CA GLY A 53 10.82 0.29 24.97
C GLY A 53 11.40 -0.42 23.74
N THR A 54 12.26 -1.42 23.93
CA THR A 54 12.82 -2.24 22.86
C THR A 54 11.75 -3.02 22.11
N VAL A 55 10.76 -3.57 22.82
CA VAL A 55 9.60 -4.23 22.20
C VAL A 55 8.77 -3.24 21.39
N CYS A 56 8.56 -2.01 21.89
CA CYS A 56 7.87 -0.97 21.13
C CYS A 56 8.61 -0.65 19.82
N PHE A 57 9.94 -0.52 19.86
CA PHE A 57 10.74 -0.35 18.66
C PHE A 57 10.62 -1.52 17.70
N LEU A 58 10.72 -2.76 18.19
CA LEU A 58 10.59 -3.95 17.36
C LEU A 58 9.21 -4.00 16.65
N LEU A 59 8.13 -3.75 17.39
CA LEU A 59 6.79 -3.69 16.81
C LEU A 59 6.65 -2.55 15.80
N GLY A 60 7.16 -1.35 16.13
CA GLY A 60 7.17 -0.22 15.23
C GLY A 60 7.91 -0.53 13.92
N SER A 61 9.02 -1.28 13.99
CA SER A 61 9.77 -1.73 12.82
C SER A 61 8.97 -2.69 11.93
N PHE A 62 8.17 -3.59 12.50
CA PHE A 62 7.28 -4.44 11.71
C PHE A 62 6.22 -3.62 10.97
N PHE A 63 5.59 -2.65 11.62
CA PHE A 63 4.64 -1.74 10.95
C PHE A 63 5.31 -0.90 9.87
N PHE A 64 6.51 -0.38 10.14
CA PHE A 64 7.30 0.36 9.16
C PHE A 64 7.70 -0.51 7.96
N ALA A 65 7.99 -1.79 8.18
CA ALA A 65 8.30 -2.75 7.12
C ALA A 65 7.07 -3.18 6.30
N ALA A 66 5.85 -3.09 6.85
CA ALA A 66 4.62 -3.33 6.09
C ALA A 66 4.42 -2.31 4.97
N LYS A 67 5.02 -1.13 5.10
CA LYS A 67 4.93 0.01 4.18
C LYS A 67 5.39 -0.32 2.73
N PRO A 68 6.61 -0.85 2.49
CA PRO A 68 7.01 -1.34 1.18
C PRO A 68 6.18 -2.54 0.71
N SER A 69 5.72 -3.41 1.62
CA SER A 69 4.89 -4.58 1.27
C SER A 69 3.55 -4.17 0.66
N ILE A 70 2.86 -3.19 1.26
CA ILE A 70 1.58 -2.67 0.72
C ILE A 70 1.79 -2.01 -0.65
N ARG A 71 2.87 -1.24 -0.80
CA ARG A 71 3.23 -0.62 -2.08
C ARG A 71 3.50 -1.67 -3.16
N LEU A 72 4.25 -2.72 -2.82
CA LEU A 72 4.57 -3.81 -3.74
C LEU A 72 3.31 -4.58 -4.14
N VAL A 73 2.43 -4.92 -3.20
CA VAL A 73 1.15 -5.60 -3.48
C VAL A 73 0.28 -4.76 -4.43
N ARG A 74 0.23 -3.44 -4.21
CA ARG A 74 -0.48 -2.51 -5.10
C ARG A 74 0.11 -2.50 -6.51
N GLU A 75 1.43 -2.41 -6.64
CA GLU A 75 2.13 -2.40 -7.94
C GLU A 75 1.94 -3.73 -8.69
N ILE A 76 2.01 -4.87 -8.00
CA ILE A 76 1.73 -6.20 -8.59
C ILE A 76 0.28 -6.31 -9.08
N TRP A 77 -0.68 -5.83 -8.30
CA TRP A 77 -2.09 -5.89 -8.67
C TRP A 77 -2.40 -5.03 -9.91
N LEU A 78 -1.85 -3.81 -9.97
CA LEU A 78 -1.95 -2.93 -11.15
C LEU A 78 -1.31 -3.58 -12.40
N ALA A 79 -0.13 -4.18 -12.24
CA ALA A 79 0.56 -4.86 -13.34
C ALA A 79 -0.23 -6.07 -13.88
N ARG A 80 -0.92 -6.82 -13.02
CA ARG A 80 -1.80 -7.92 -13.44
C ARG A 80 -3.01 -7.43 -14.24
N LEU A 81 -3.58 -6.29 -13.84
CA LEU A 81 -4.71 -5.71 -14.56
C LEU A 81 -4.35 -5.28 -15.98
N ASP A 82 -3.21 -4.59 -16.14
CA ASP A 82 -2.70 -4.20 -17.46
C ASP A 82 -2.50 -5.40 -18.39
N GLY A 83 -2.08 -6.55 -17.83
CA GLY A 83 -1.93 -7.79 -18.60
C GLY A 83 -3.26 -8.36 -19.08
N ILE A 84 -4.30 -8.33 -18.24
CA ILE A 84 -5.64 -8.82 -18.58
C ILE A 84 -6.28 -7.95 -19.67
N ASP A 85 -6.18 -6.61 -19.53
CA ASP A 85 -6.73 -5.68 -20.52
C ASP A 85 -6.09 -5.89 -21.90
N ARG A 86 -4.76 -6.07 -21.97
CA ARG A 86 -4.05 -6.37 -23.22
C ARG A 86 -4.41 -7.72 -23.84
N LEU A 87 -4.70 -8.73 -23.02
CA LEU A 87 -5.14 -10.04 -23.50
C LEU A 87 -6.57 -9.96 -24.05
N ALA A 88 -7.45 -9.20 -23.40
CA ALA A 88 -8.81 -8.95 -23.87
C ALA A 88 -8.84 -8.20 -25.21
N GLU A 89 -7.97 -7.20 -25.41
CA GLU A 89 -7.83 -6.48 -26.69
C GLU A 89 -7.37 -7.39 -27.85
N ARG A 90 -6.62 -8.46 -27.55
CA ARG A 90 -6.14 -9.41 -28.56
C ARG A 90 -7.10 -10.58 -28.81
N ALA A 91 -8.16 -10.71 -28.01
CA ALA A 91 -9.13 -11.76 -28.20
C ALA A 91 -10.01 -11.43 -29.42
N PRO A 92 -10.19 -12.37 -30.37
CA PRO A 92 -11.00 -12.15 -31.58
C PRO A 92 -12.49 -11.90 -31.27
N GLU A 93 -12.94 -12.30 -30.08
CA GLU A 93 -14.30 -12.12 -29.53
C GLU A 93 -14.41 -10.87 -28.62
N GLY A 94 -13.36 -10.05 -28.54
CA GLY A 94 -13.28 -8.93 -27.60
C GLY A 94 -14.32 -7.83 -27.88
N PRO A 95 -14.87 -7.17 -26.85
CA PRO A 95 -15.86 -6.11 -27.03
C PRO A 95 -15.28 -4.98 -27.92
N PRO A 96 -16.07 -4.41 -28.83
CA PRO A 96 -15.59 -3.38 -29.76
C PRO A 96 -15.08 -2.17 -28.98
N ARG A 97 -13.95 -1.65 -29.44
CA ARG A 97 -13.31 -0.44 -28.91
C ARG A 97 -14.28 0.73 -29.04
N ILE A 98 -14.84 1.20 -27.93
CA ILE A 98 -15.64 2.44 -27.92
C ILE A 98 -14.65 3.60 -27.85
N ASP A 99 -14.21 4.04 -29.02
CA ASP A 99 -13.48 5.30 -29.19
C ASP A 99 -14.43 6.45 -28.88
N GLY A 100 -14.05 7.28 -27.90
CA GLY A 100 -14.74 8.51 -27.53
C GLY A 100 -13.71 9.60 -27.23
#